data_AF-A0A1K2C514-F1
#
_entry.id   AF-A0A1K2C514-F1
#
_cell.length_a   1.000
_cell.length_b   1.000
_cell.length_c   1.000
_cell.angle_alpha   90.00
_cell.angle_beta   90.00
_cell.angle_gamma   90.00
#
_symmetry.space_group_name_H-M   'P 1'
#
loop_
_entity.id
_entity.type
_entity.pdbx_description
1 polymer ?
#
loop_
_entity_poly.entity_id
_entity_poly.type
_entity_poly.pdbx_seq_one_letter_code
_entity_poly.pdbx_strand_id
1 'polypeptide(L)'
;MDPVAYEMLRHMWFPVARVADLGNGVTSGNILGEELVVYGDGRSVTVAEGFCPHRGVALRLGQLSEGALECPYHGWLFEAGSGRCTRVPSLPSGRDRPHAALRTYPAEIAYGLVWSCLDAPCLPLPRLPEYVDETWQLGAGEPYTLNCGMRQLTENFRDKAHFPFVHADTMGDVAKPQYRSVSGCGWWCVGCVRVGASVCGGSFSRPISGPCV
;
A
#
# COMPACT_ATOMS: atom_id res chain seq x y z
N MET A 1 -5.06 19.55 7.58
CA MET A 1 -4.81 19.58 6.12
C MET A 1 -5.69 20.67 5.54
N ASP A 2 -5.24 21.39 4.51
CA ASP A 2 -6.12 22.37 3.84
C ASP A 2 -7.32 21.63 3.18
N PRO A 3 -8.54 22.18 3.21
CA PRO A 3 -9.72 21.50 2.67
C PRO A 3 -9.65 21.17 1.18
N VAL A 4 -9.00 22.02 0.38
CA VAL A 4 -8.88 21.80 -1.08
C VAL A 4 -7.93 20.63 -1.35
N ALA A 5 -6.76 20.58 -0.71
CA ALA A 5 -5.87 19.43 -0.85
C ALA A 5 -6.52 18.16 -0.31
N TYR A 6 -7.25 18.23 0.81
CA TYR A 6 -7.97 17.07 1.33
C TYR A 6 -8.94 16.52 0.28
N GLU A 7 -9.79 17.39 -0.29
CA GLU A 7 -10.74 17.01 -1.33
C GLU A 7 -10.05 16.40 -2.55
N MET A 8 -9.00 17.05 -3.07
CA MET A 8 -8.23 16.52 -4.20
C MET A 8 -7.63 15.14 -3.91
N LEU A 9 -7.11 14.92 -2.70
CA LEU A 9 -6.48 13.66 -2.33
C LEU A 9 -7.48 12.52 -2.22
N ARG A 10 -8.76 12.77 -1.89
CA ARG A 10 -9.79 11.71 -1.86
C ARG A 10 -9.96 10.99 -3.21
N HIS A 11 -9.64 11.67 -4.31
CA HIS A 11 -9.69 11.13 -5.68
C HIS A 11 -8.38 10.50 -6.16
N MET A 12 -7.33 10.46 -5.33
CA MET A 12 -6.02 9.91 -5.70
C MET A 12 -5.87 8.47 -5.23
N TRP A 13 -5.18 7.66 -6.03
CA TRP A 13 -4.86 6.27 -5.70
C TRP A 13 -3.78 6.20 -4.62
N PHE A 14 -4.07 5.49 -3.54
CA PHE A 14 -3.11 5.13 -2.50
C PHE A 14 -2.98 3.61 -2.40
N PRO A 15 -1.75 3.09 -2.18
CA PRO A 15 -1.59 1.71 -1.75
C PRO A 15 -2.11 1.60 -0.32
N VAL A 16 -3.05 0.68 -0.08
CA VAL A 16 -3.72 0.51 1.23
C VAL A 16 -3.34 -0.78 1.94
N ALA A 17 -2.89 -1.79 1.19
CA ALA A 17 -2.44 -3.06 1.74
C ALA A 17 -1.53 -3.79 0.73
N ARG A 18 -0.75 -4.77 1.18
CA ARG A 18 -0.13 -5.75 0.26
C ARG A 18 -1.11 -6.89 0.03
N VAL A 19 -1.11 -7.46 -1.17
CA VAL A 19 -1.89 -8.67 -1.46
C VAL A 19 -1.45 -9.83 -0.56
N ALA A 20 -0.15 -9.89 -0.25
CA ALA A 20 0.43 -10.89 0.65
C ALA A 20 -0.08 -10.77 2.11
N ASP A 21 -0.64 -9.62 2.52
CA ASP A 21 -1.15 -9.41 3.88
C ASP A 21 -2.60 -9.90 4.05
N LEU A 22 -3.25 -10.40 2.99
CA LEU A 22 -4.61 -10.96 3.02
C LEU A 22 -4.64 -12.35 3.67
N GLY A 23 -4.21 -12.48 4.93
CA GLY A 23 -4.03 -13.75 5.64
C GLY A 23 -5.23 -14.70 5.52
N ASN A 24 -6.31 -14.46 6.26
CA ASN A 24 -7.57 -15.20 6.15
C ASN A 24 -8.52 -14.58 5.09
N GLY A 25 -7.94 -13.94 4.08
CA GLY A 25 -8.67 -13.17 3.07
C GLY A 25 -9.17 -11.81 3.54
N VAL A 26 -8.70 -11.30 4.70
CA VAL A 26 -9.02 -9.96 5.22
C VAL A 26 -7.75 -9.26 5.71
N THR A 27 -7.65 -7.96 5.42
CA THR A 27 -6.65 -7.05 5.98
C THR A 27 -7.23 -5.63 6.08
N SER A 28 -6.43 -4.64 6.45
CA SER A 28 -6.88 -3.26 6.63
C SER A 28 -5.89 -2.26 6.08
N GLY A 29 -6.42 -1.08 5.72
CA GLY A 29 -5.63 0.08 5.34
C GLY A 29 -6.21 1.36 5.91
N ASN A 30 -5.56 2.48 5.63
CA ASN A 30 -6.06 3.81 5.98
C ASN A 30 -5.79 4.79 4.84
N ILE A 31 -6.78 5.62 4.51
CA ILE A 31 -6.60 6.76 3.61
C ILE A 31 -7.10 8.00 4.35
N LEU A 32 -6.23 8.99 4.52
CA LEU A 32 -6.58 10.31 5.08
C LEU A 32 -7.33 10.25 6.43
N GLY A 33 -7.03 9.24 7.26
CA GLY A 33 -7.68 9.03 8.55
C GLY A 33 -8.91 8.12 8.49
N GLU A 34 -9.42 7.76 7.32
CA GLU A 34 -10.51 6.79 7.17
C GLU A 34 -9.98 5.36 7.26
N GLU A 35 -10.53 4.58 8.22
CA GLU A 35 -10.20 3.16 8.37
C GLU A 35 -10.92 2.34 7.31
N LEU A 36 -10.16 1.50 6.61
CA LEU A 36 -10.64 0.66 5.52
C LEU A 36 -10.43 -0.81 5.85
N VAL A 37 -11.36 -1.65 5.40
CA VAL A 37 -11.19 -3.10 5.33
C VAL A 37 -10.95 -3.50 3.88
N VAL A 38 -10.00 -4.41 3.67
CA VAL A 38 -9.73 -5.04 2.38
C VAL A 38 -10.04 -6.52 2.53
N TYR A 39 -10.87 -7.08 1.67
CA TYR A 39 -11.22 -8.49 1.73
C TYR A 39 -11.35 -9.12 0.33
N GLY A 40 -10.94 -10.37 0.21
CA GLY A 40 -10.95 -11.11 -1.05
C GLY A 40 -9.96 -12.27 -1.07
N ASP A 41 -9.87 -12.92 -2.23
CA ASP A 41 -9.04 -14.11 -2.45
C ASP A 41 -7.62 -13.81 -2.95
N GLY A 42 -7.26 -12.52 -3.02
CA GLY A 42 -5.97 -12.05 -3.53
C GLY A 42 -5.87 -11.96 -5.05
N ARG A 43 -6.82 -12.56 -5.80
CA ARG A 43 -7.00 -12.32 -7.25
C ARG A 43 -8.00 -11.21 -7.51
N SER A 44 -8.98 -11.12 -6.63
CA SER A 44 -10.01 -10.09 -6.57
C SER A 44 -10.12 -9.60 -5.13
N VAL A 45 -10.37 -8.30 -4.97
CA VAL A 45 -10.50 -7.67 -3.66
C VAL A 45 -11.63 -6.66 -3.67
N THR A 46 -12.23 -6.47 -2.52
CA THR A 46 -13.14 -5.35 -2.22
C THR A 46 -12.50 -4.50 -1.14
N VAL A 47 -12.53 -3.19 -1.34
CA VAL A 47 -12.15 -2.22 -0.30
C VAL A 47 -13.43 -1.54 0.17
N ALA A 48 -13.63 -1.49 1.48
CA ALA A 48 -14.84 -0.94 2.09
C ALA A 48 -14.52 -0.19 3.39
N GLU A 49 -15.51 0.47 3.97
CA GLU A 49 -15.40 1.07 5.30
C GLU A 49 -14.99 0.04 6.36
N GLY A 50 -14.13 0.43 7.29
CA GLY A 50 -13.49 -0.50 8.23
C GLY A 50 -14.38 -0.98 9.38
N PHE A 51 -15.58 -0.44 9.56
CA PHE A 51 -16.43 -0.71 10.72
C PHE A 51 -17.80 -1.26 10.33
N CYS A 52 -18.26 -2.25 11.08
CA CYS A 52 -19.54 -2.89 10.83
C CYS A 52 -20.71 -1.93 11.15
N PRO A 53 -21.67 -1.69 10.23
CA PRO A 53 -22.78 -0.76 10.44
C PRO A 53 -23.75 -1.20 11.53
N HIS A 54 -23.67 -2.45 12.01
CA HIS A 54 -24.51 -2.93 13.10
C HIS A 54 -24.11 -2.33 14.46
N ARG A 55 -22.83 -2.48 14.86
CA ARG A 55 -22.34 -2.08 16.20
C ARG A 55 -20.93 -1.47 16.19
N GLY A 56 -20.41 -1.08 15.04
CA GLY A 56 -19.12 -0.40 14.92
C GLY A 56 -17.89 -1.25 15.23
N VAL A 57 -17.99 -2.58 15.20
CA VAL A 57 -16.81 -3.45 15.38
C VAL A 57 -15.92 -3.36 14.15
N ALA A 58 -14.61 -3.27 14.38
CA ALA A 58 -13.59 -3.27 13.33
C ALA A 58 -13.66 -4.57 12.51
N LEU A 59 -13.95 -4.43 11.23
CA LEU A 59 -14.14 -5.55 10.30
C LEU A 59 -12.83 -6.24 9.91
N ARG A 60 -11.69 -5.57 10.10
CA ARG A 60 -10.35 -6.17 9.94
C ARG A 60 -10.11 -7.39 10.85
N LEU A 61 -10.89 -7.52 11.92
CA LEU A 61 -10.86 -8.66 12.84
C LEU A 61 -11.73 -9.84 12.34
N GLY A 62 -12.41 -9.67 11.21
CA GLY A 62 -13.24 -10.69 10.58
C GLY A 62 -12.44 -11.68 9.74
N GLN A 63 -13.15 -12.38 8.87
CA GLN A 63 -12.58 -13.37 7.97
C GLN A 63 -13.35 -13.43 6.65
N LEU A 64 -12.71 -13.96 5.61
CA LEU A 64 -13.40 -14.29 4.38
C LEU A 64 -14.12 -15.63 4.57
N SER A 65 -15.43 -15.64 4.36
CA SER A 65 -16.27 -16.84 4.40
C SER A 65 -17.18 -16.85 3.18
N GLU A 66 -17.15 -17.93 2.39
CA GLU A 66 -17.98 -18.09 1.20
C GLU A 66 -17.84 -16.92 0.19
N GLY A 67 -16.64 -16.33 0.08
CA GLY A 67 -16.38 -15.17 -0.79
C GLY A 67 -16.94 -13.84 -0.28
N ALA A 68 -17.44 -13.81 0.97
CA ALA A 68 -17.96 -12.62 1.64
C ALA A 68 -17.17 -12.33 2.93
N LEU A 69 -17.21 -11.08 3.37
CA LEU A 69 -16.62 -10.67 4.64
C LEU A 69 -17.57 -11.02 5.79
N GLU A 70 -17.13 -11.87 6.70
CA GLU A 70 -17.84 -12.18 7.93
C GLU A 70 -17.42 -11.25 9.07
N CYS A 71 -18.38 -10.51 9.62
CA CYS A 71 -18.17 -9.70 10.80
C CYS A 71 -17.93 -10.61 12.02
N PRO A 72 -16.85 -10.39 12.80
CA PRO A 72 -16.46 -11.28 13.89
C PRO A 72 -17.40 -11.21 15.10
N TYR A 73 -18.32 -10.24 15.14
CA TYR A 73 -19.16 -10.04 16.30
C TYR A 73 -20.43 -10.91 16.27
N HIS A 74 -21.22 -10.78 15.20
CA HIS A 74 -22.52 -11.48 15.07
C HIS A 74 -22.62 -12.28 13.76
N GLY A 75 -21.51 -12.48 13.05
CA GLY A 75 -21.46 -13.27 11.81
C GLY A 75 -22.24 -12.67 10.63
N TRP A 76 -22.43 -11.35 10.61
CA TRP A 76 -23.03 -10.69 9.44
C TRP A 76 -22.11 -10.87 8.24
N LEU A 77 -22.65 -11.35 7.11
CA LEU A 77 -21.89 -11.47 5.87
C LEU A 77 -22.14 -10.29 4.95
N PHE A 78 -21.05 -9.71 4.43
CA PHE A 78 -21.06 -8.66 3.43
C PHE A 78 -20.43 -9.15 2.13
N GLU A 79 -21.20 -9.17 1.04
CA GLU A 79 -20.71 -9.70 -0.25
C GLU A 79 -19.59 -8.84 -0.85
N ALA A 80 -18.70 -9.48 -1.60
CA ALA A 80 -17.68 -8.78 -2.37
C ALA A 80 -18.30 -7.90 -3.47
N GLY A 81 -17.62 -6.81 -3.84
CA GLY A 81 -18.02 -5.84 -4.84
C GLY A 81 -19.06 -4.84 -4.34
N SER A 82 -20.25 -5.31 -3.95
CA SER A 82 -21.35 -4.40 -3.56
C SER A 82 -21.33 -4.01 -2.08
N GLY A 83 -20.68 -4.81 -1.23
CA GLY A 83 -20.70 -4.63 0.23
C GLY A 83 -22.04 -4.94 0.89
N ARG A 84 -23.05 -5.45 0.17
CA ARG A 84 -24.39 -5.70 0.72
C ARG A 84 -24.38 -6.82 1.77
N CYS A 85 -25.15 -6.62 2.83
CA CYS A 85 -25.38 -7.64 3.84
C CYS A 85 -26.25 -8.77 3.27
N THR A 86 -25.69 -9.96 3.11
CA THR A 86 -26.38 -11.12 2.53
C THR A 86 -26.90 -12.09 3.60
N ARG A 87 -26.26 -12.12 4.77
CA ARG A 87 -26.61 -13.03 5.87
C ARG A 87 -26.54 -12.34 7.22
N VAL A 88 -27.57 -12.55 8.03
CA VAL A 88 -27.62 -12.15 9.44
C VAL A 88 -28.01 -13.40 10.24
N PRO A 89 -27.06 -14.09 10.90
CA PRO A 89 -27.32 -15.39 11.52
C PRO A 89 -28.45 -15.39 12.56
N SER A 90 -28.65 -14.28 13.26
CA SER A 90 -29.70 -14.14 14.28
C SER A 90 -31.10 -13.92 13.71
N LEU A 91 -31.25 -13.67 12.41
CA LEU A 91 -32.56 -13.49 11.79
C LEU A 91 -33.21 -14.85 11.48
N PRO A 92 -34.43 -15.12 12.00
CA PRO A 92 -35.18 -16.32 11.64
C PRO A 92 -35.46 -16.39 10.14
N SER A 93 -35.65 -17.61 9.62
CA SER A 93 -36.08 -17.83 8.24
C SER A 93 -37.40 -17.11 7.95
N GLY A 94 -37.52 -16.56 6.73
CA GLY A 94 -38.72 -15.85 6.29
C GLY A 94 -38.89 -14.42 6.81
N ARG A 95 -37.92 -13.88 7.56
CA ARG A 95 -37.85 -12.45 7.89
C ARG A 95 -37.05 -11.67 6.85
N ASP A 96 -37.47 -10.43 6.63
CA ASP A 96 -36.72 -9.50 5.80
C ASP A 96 -35.36 -9.18 6.42
N ARG A 97 -34.32 -9.21 5.59
CA ARG A 97 -32.98 -8.81 5.99
C ARG A 97 -32.91 -7.28 6.07
N PRO A 98 -32.12 -6.71 7.00
CA PRO A 98 -31.85 -5.28 6.99
C PRO A 98 -31.22 -4.88 5.66
N HIS A 99 -31.64 -3.74 5.13
CA HIS A 99 -31.01 -3.10 3.97
C HIS A 99 -29.70 -2.43 4.40
N ALA A 100 -28.76 -3.23 4.90
CA ALA A 100 -27.42 -2.81 5.27
C ALA A 100 -26.44 -3.15 4.16
N ALA A 101 -25.53 -2.23 3.86
CA ALA A 101 -24.39 -2.44 2.98
C ALA A 101 -23.21 -1.63 3.52
N LEU A 102 -22.00 -2.14 3.32
CA LEU A 102 -20.79 -1.38 3.51
C LEU A 102 -20.65 -0.37 2.37
N ARG A 103 -20.20 0.84 2.66
CA ARG A 103 -19.68 1.72 1.61
C ARG A 103 -18.42 1.08 1.02
N THR A 104 -18.46 0.73 -0.27
CA THR A 104 -17.30 0.23 -1.01
C THR A 104 -16.59 1.36 -1.75
N TYR A 105 -15.30 1.14 -1.99
CA TYR A 105 -14.40 2.08 -2.62
C TYR A 105 -13.79 1.47 -3.88
N PRO A 106 -13.37 2.29 -4.87
CA PRO A 106 -12.60 1.79 -6.01
C PRO A 106 -11.40 0.98 -5.53
N ALA A 107 -11.16 -0.16 -6.18
CA ALA A 107 -10.13 -1.10 -5.79
C ALA A 107 -9.44 -1.69 -7.02
N GLU A 108 -8.12 -1.65 -7.03
CA GLU A 108 -7.30 -2.29 -8.07
C GLU A 108 -6.12 -3.04 -7.45
N ILE A 109 -5.77 -4.19 -8.03
CA ILE A 109 -4.55 -4.92 -7.68
C ILE A 109 -3.50 -4.59 -8.73
N ALA A 110 -2.39 -4.01 -8.30
CA ALA A 110 -1.25 -3.74 -9.15
C ALA A 110 0.04 -3.78 -8.33
N TYR A 111 1.10 -4.34 -8.90
CA TYR A 111 2.42 -4.39 -8.26
C TYR A 111 2.40 -5.09 -6.90
N GLY A 112 1.63 -6.18 -6.75
CA GLY A 112 1.50 -6.90 -5.47
C GLY A 112 0.83 -6.08 -4.34
N LEU A 113 0.29 -4.91 -4.66
CA LEU A 113 -0.39 -4.00 -3.74
C LEU A 113 -1.87 -3.91 -4.09
N VAL A 114 -2.69 -3.66 -3.07
CA VAL A 114 -4.07 -3.23 -3.22
C VAL A 114 -4.09 -1.71 -3.20
N TRP A 115 -4.65 -1.11 -4.25
CA TRP A 115 -4.81 0.32 -4.42
C TRP A 115 -6.26 0.73 -4.24
N SER A 116 -6.49 1.87 -3.60
CA SER A 116 -7.83 2.43 -3.43
C SER A 116 -7.81 3.96 -3.35
N CYS A 117 -8.99 4.56 -3.44
CA CYS A 117 -9.27 5.97 -3.24
C CYS A 117 -10.63 6.12 -2.55
N LEU A 118 -10.91 7.26 -1.91
CA LEU A 118 -12.15 7.44 -1.14
C LEU A 118 -13.34 7.87 -2.01
N ASP A 119 -13.05 8.44 -3.18
CA ASP A 119 -14.02 8.87 -4.18
C ASP A 119 -13.54 8.53 -5.59
N ALA A 120 -14.40 8.71 -6.60
CA ALA A 120 -14.12 8.31 -7.98
C ALA A 120 -12.75 8.85 -8.47
N PRO A 121 -11.83 7.99 -8.94
CA PRO A 121 -10.47 8.41 -9.25
C PRO A 121 -10.47 9.40 -10.43
N CYS A 122 -9.74 10.50 -10.29
CA CYS A 122 -9.63 11.50 -11.37
C CYS A 122 -8.43 11.24 -12.31
N LEU A 123 -7.55 10.30 -11.94
CA LEU A 123 -6.40 9.86 -12.72
C LEU A 123 -6.35 8.32 -12.75
N PRO A 124 -5.78 7.73 -13.81
CA PRO A 124 -5.54 6.28 -13.82
C PRO A 124 -4.51 5.89 -12.75
N LEU A 125 -4.53 4.63 -12.35
CA LEU A 125 -3.50 4.05 -11.48
C LEU A 125 -2.10 4.25 -12.11
N PRO A 126 -1.07 4.70 -11.34
CA PRO A 126 0.26 4.94 -11.86
C PRO A 126 0.87 3.69 -12.50
N ARG A 127 1.31 3.79 -13.76
CA ARG A 127 1.90 2.65 -14.49
C ARG A 127 3.41 2.55 -14.24
N LEU A 128 3.91 1.34 -13.98
CA LEU A 128 5.32 0.96 -14.09
C LEU A 128 5.51 0.03 -15.31
N PRO A 129 5.89 0.57 -16.49
CA PRO A 129 6.13 -0.22 -17.70
C PRO A 129 7.18 -1.32 -17.50
N GLU A 130 8.24 -1.04 -16.75
CA GLU A 130 9.36 -1.96 -16.52
C GLU A 130 8.94 -3.23 -15.77
N TYR A 131 7.86 -3.18 -14.99
CA TYR A 131 7.29 -4.36 -14.32
C TYR A 131 6.49 -5.25 -15.29
N VAL A 132 5.92 -4.68 -16.35
CA VAL A 132 5.08 -5.41 -17.31
C VAL A 132 5.92 -6.31 -18.22
N ASP A 133 7.20 -5.97 -18.43
CA ASP A 133 8.10 -6.70 -19.33
C ASP A 133 8.76 -7.95 -18.70
N GLU A 134 8.29 -8.41 -17.53
CA GLU A 134 8.68 -9.65 -16.79
C GLU A 134 10.18 -9.88 -16.53
N THR A 135 11.04 -8.92 -16.88
CA THR A 135 12.50 -8.97 -16.64
C THR A 135 12.89 -8.51 -15.25
N TRP A 136 11.96 -7.92 -14.51
CA TRP A 136 12.17 -7.36 -13.18
C TRP A 136 11.33 -8.09 -12.13
N GLN A 137 11.93 -8.32 -10.97
CA GLN A 137 11.22 -8.82 -9.80
C GLN A 137 10.87 -7.66 -8.88
N LEU A 138 9.61 -7.60 -8.42
CA LEU A 138 9.20 -6.62 -7.44
C LEU A 138 9.48 -7.14 -6.02
N GLY A 139 10.33 -6.43 -5.30
CA GLY A 139 10.49 -6.60 -3.86
C GLY A 139 9.72 -5.50 -3.12
N ALA A 140 8.59 -5.84 -2.51
CA ALA A 140 7.93 -4.95 -1.57
C ALA A 140 8.51 -5.18 -0.17
N GLY A 141 9.11 -4.14 0.42
CA GLY A 141 9.54 -4.19 1.82
C GLY A 141 8.34 -4.28 2.77
N GLU A 142 8.62 -4.60 4.03
CA GLU A 142 7.62 -4.49 5.10
C GLU A 142 7.20 -3.02 5.26
N PRO A 143 5.89 -2.71 5.28
CA PRO A 143 5.42 -1.37 5.60
C PRO A 143 5.87 -0.96 7.01
N TYR A 144 6.25 0.30 7.18
CA TYR A 144 6.57 0.87 8.48
C TYR A 144 5.84 2.19 8.68
N THR A 145 5.41 2.44 9.91
CA THR A 145 4.68 3.66 10.26
C THR A 145 5.65 4.78 10.61
N LEU A 146 5.47 5.92 9.96
CA LEU A 146 6.20 7.15 10.27
C LEU A 146 5.25 8.18 10.85
N ASN A 147 5.68 8.88 11.91
CA ASN A 147 4.94 10.00 12.47
C ASN A 147 5.21 11.30 11.68
N CYS A 148 4.93 11.28 10.38
CA CYS A 148 5.07 12.43 9.50
C CYS A 148 4.00 12.44 8.41
N GLY A 149 3.72 13.62 7.85
CA GLY A 149 2.82 13.73 6.70
C GLY A 149 3.45 13.24 5.40
N MET A 150 2.59 12.87 4.44
CA MET A 150 3.02 12.44 3.10
C MET A 150 3.89 13.48 2.38
N ARG A 151 3.64 14.77 2.63
CA ARG A 151 4.44 15.86 2.05
C ARG A 151 5.89 15.80 2.53
N GLN A 152 6.12 15.68 3.84
CA GLN A 152 7.47 15.57 4.38
C GLN A 152 8.18 14.32 3.85
N LEU A 153 7.47 13.19 3.74
CA LEU A 153 8.03 11.96 3.17
C LEU A 153 8.44 12.15 1.71
N THR A 154 7.60 12.82 0.92
CA THR A 154 7.86 13.08 -0.50
C THR A 154 9.01 14.07 -0.69
N GLU A 155 9.06 15.14 0.11
CA GLU A 155 10.16 16.11 0.10
C GLU A 155 11.47 15.43 0.51
N ASN A 156 11.48 14.62 1.58
CA ASN A 156 12.65 13.88 2.01
C ASN A 156 13.16 12.90 0.94
N PHE A 157 12.28 12.14 0.30
CA PHE A 157 12.68 11.18 -0.74
C PHE A 157 13.27 11.86 -1.98
N ARG A 158 12.85 13.09 -2.26
CA ARG A 158 13.32 13.88 -3.41
C ARG A 158 14.54 14.74 -3.09
N ASP A 159 14.79 15.04 -1.82
CA ASP A 159 15.99 15.75 -1.41
C ASP A 159 17.21 14.86 -1.60
N LYS A 160 18.24 15.41 -2.26
CA LYS A 160 19.53 14.72 -2.43
C LYS A 160 20.60 15.33 -1.55
N ALA A 161 20.35 16.53 -1.00
CA ALA A 161 21.31 17.24 -0.19
C ALA A 161 21.59 16.52 1.13
N HIS A 162 20.65 15.70 1.63
CA HIS A 162 20.84 14.95 2.87
C HIS A 162 21.68 13.67 2.72
N PHE A 163 21.97 13.21 1.50
CA PHE A 163 22.72 11.96 1.26
C PHE A 163 24.08 11.90 1.98
N PRO A 164 24.99 12.88 1.82
CA PRO A 164 26.29 12.87 2.50
C PRO A 164 26.21 13.04 4.02
N PHE A 165 25.04 13.37 4.59
CA PHE A 165 24.88 13.61 6.02
C PHE A 165 24.13 12.47 6.72
N VAL A 166 22.91 12.18 6.27
CA VAL A 166 22.02 11.15 6.87
C VAL A 166 22.34 9.75 6.33
N HIS A 167 22.85 9.66 5.11
CA HIS A 167 23.18 8.39 4.45
C HIS A 167 24.70 8.23 4.25
N ALA A 168 25.52 8.83 5.12
CA ALA A 168 26.98 8.81 5.05
C ALA A 168 27.56 7.40 4.91
N ASP A 169 26.98 6.42 5.61
CA ASP A 169 27.47 5.04 5.61
C ASP A 169 26.84 4.16 4.52
N THR A 170 25.87 4.67 3.75
CA THR A 170 25.10 3.86 2.80
C THR A 170 25.11 4.40 1.37
N MET A 171 24.73 5.67 1.16
CA MET A 171 24.53 6.24 -0.17
C MET A 171 25.37 7.50 -0.45
N GLY A 172 25.83 8.20 0.59
CA GLY A 172 26.47 9.51 0.48
C GLY A 172 27.99 9.49 0.35
N ASP A 173 28.55 10.34 -0.51
CA ASP A 173 29.98 10.66 -0.52
C ASP A 173 30.24 11.84 0.42
N VAL A 174 30.64 11.56 1.67
CA VAL A 174 30.92 12.56 2.71
C VAL A 174 32.04 13.54 2.33
N ALA A 175 32.96 13.13 1.46
CA ALA A 175 34.08 13.97 1.04
C ALA A 175 33.66 15.00 -0.02
N LYS A 176 32.50 14.82 -0.66
CA LYS A 176 31.98 15.69 -1.71
C LYS A 176 30.50 15.98 -1.49
N PRO A 177 30.16 16.80 -0.46
CA PRO A 177 28.77 17.03 -0.07
C PRO A 177 27.99 17.93 -1.04
N GLN A 178 28.63 18.46 -2.08
CA GLN A 178 28.01 19.38 -3.04
C GLN A 178 27.20 18.63 -4.12
N TYR A 179 26.07 19.20 -4.52
CA TYR A 179 25.28 18.67 -5.63
C TYR A 179 26.09 18.73 -6.94
N ARG A 180 26.41 17.57 -7.52
CA ARG A 180 26.95 17.51 -8.87
C ARG A 180 25.81 17.68 -9.87
N SER A 181 25.84 18.73 -10.67
CA SER A 181 24.98 18.84 -11.85
C SER A 181 25.37 17.72 -12.81
N VAL A 182 24.53 16.70 -12.93
CA VAL A 182 24.70 15.67 -13.95
C VAL A 182 24.19 16.24 -15.27
N SER A 183 25.06 16.93 -16.03
CA SER A 183 24.78 17.25 -17.42
C SER A 183 25.06 16.02 -18.28
N GLY A 184 24.01 15.37 -18.78
CA GLY A 184 24.12 14.41 -19.89
C GLY A 184 24.32 12.94 -19.55
N CYS A 185 23.74 12.43 -18.45
CA CYS A 185 23.77 10.99 -18.17
C CYS A 185 22.34 10.45 -18.12
N GLY A 186 21.96 9.61 -19.09
CA GLY A 186 20.63 8.99 -19.23
C GLY A 186 20.30 7.93 -18.17
N TRP A 187 20.71 8.14 -16.93
CA TRP A 187 20.46 7.24 -15.80
C TRP A 187 19.36 7.81 -14.93
N TRP A 188 18.21 7.15 -14.97
CA TRP A 188 17.13 7.36 -14.01
C TRP A 188 17.54 6.69 -12.70
N CYS A 189 17.84 7.49 -11.67
CA CYS A 189 17.96 6.97 -10.30
C CYS A 189 16.58 6.54 -9.82
N VAL A 190 16.27 5.26 -10.01
CA VAL A 190 15.37 4.51 -9.13
C VAL A 190 16.29 3.50 -8.44
N GLY A 191 16.27 3.47 -7.10
CA GLY A 191 17.17 2.64 -6.29
C GLY A 191 17.02 1.16 -6.56
N CYS A 192 17.68 0.67 -7.60
CA CYS A 192 17.67 -0.72 -8.02
C CYS A 192 19.10 -1.26 -8.00
N VAL A 193 19.40 -2.08 -7.01
CA VAL A 193 20.61 -2.90 -6.99
C VAL A 193 20.41 -4.00 -8.02
N ARG A 194 21.19 -3.98 -9.10
CA ARG A 194 21.23 -5.07 -10.07
C ARG A 194 21.85 -6.29 -9.40
N VAL A 195 21.03 -7.27 -9.03
CA VAL A 195 21.53 -8.58 -8.60
C VAL A 195 21.92 -9.36 -9.86
N GLY A 196 23.22 -9.48 -10.09
CA GLY A 196 23.78 -10.38 -11.11
C GLY A 196 24.13 -9.73 -12.44
N ALA A 197 25.37 -9.25 -12.56
CA ALA A 197 26.26 -9.56 -13.69
C ALA A 197 27.63 -8.91 -13.42
N SER A 198 28.66 -9.76 -13.39
CA SER A 198 30.10 -9.51 -13.52
C SER A 198 30.61 -8.06 -13.54
N VAL A 199 31.33 -7.73 -12.46
CA VAL A 199 32.56 -6.93 -12.36
C VAL A 199 33.03 -6.22 -13.63
N CYS A 200 33.09 -4.89 -13.59
CA CYS A 200 34.01 -4.11 -14.40
C CYS A 200 34.75 -3.09 -13.51
N GLY A 201 35.99 -3.46 -13.15
CA GLY A 201 37.13 -2.56 -12.98
C GLY A 201 37.00 -1.39 -12.00
N GLY A 202 37.08 -1.66 -10.70
CA GLY A 202 37.43 -0.66 -9.70
C GLY A 202 38.02 -1.38 -8.49
N SER A 203 39.33 -1.22 -8.26
CA SER A 203 40.08 -1.93 -7.24
C SER A 203 39.54 -1.68 -5.82
N PHE A 204 38.88 -2.69 -5.24
CA PHE A 204 38.65 -2.75 -3.80
C PHE A 204 39.82 -3.50 -3.16
N SER A 205 40.67 -2.79 -2.44
CA SER A 205 41.67 -3.37 -1.55
C SER A 205 41.28 -3.07 -0.10
N ARG A 206 40.53 -4.00 0.53
CA ARG A 206 40.75 -4.56 1.87
C ARG A 206 39.50 -5.26 2.42
N PRO A 207 39.62 -6.43 3.06
CA PRO A 207 38.52 -7.06 3.77
C PRO A 207 38.40 -6.46 5.18
N ILE A 208 37.19 -6.14 5.62
CA ILE A 208 36.90 -5.91 7.05
C ILE A 208 35.99 -7.04 7.50
N SER A 209 36.58 -7.96 8.26
CA SER A 209 35.90 -8.94 9.11
C SER A 209 35.32 -8.25 10.35
N GLY A 210 34.02 -8.38 10.59
CA GLY A 210 33.37 -8.01 11.85
C GLY A 210 31.87 -8.31 11.83
N PRO A 211 31.26 -8.79 12.93
CA PRO A 211 29.86 -9.20 12.96
C PRO A 211 28.93 -7.98 13.04
N CYS A 212 27.84 -8.02 12.28
CA CYS A 212 26.76 -7.03 12.33
C CYS A 212 25.99 -7.15 13.66
N VAL A 213 25.80 -6.02 14.33
CA VAL A 213 24.82 -5.83 15.42
C VAL A 213 23.67 -5.00 14.88
#